data_AF-A0A810QBQ4-F1
#
_entry.id   AF-A0A810QBQ4-F1
#
_cell.length_a   1.000
_cell.length_b   1.000
_cell.length_c   1.000
_cell.angle_alpha   90.00
_cell.angle_beta   90.00
_cell.angle_gamma   90.00
#
_symmetry.space_group_name_H-M   'P 1'
#
loop_
_entity.id
_entity.type
_entity.pdbx_description
1 polymer ?
#
loop_
_entity_poly.entity_id
_entity_poly.type
_entity_poly.pdbx_seq_one_letter_code
_entity_poly.pdbx_strand_id
1 'polypeptide(L)'
;MWATFPNIAEAIKVMEAWGFTYKTAAFVWVKKNRKNGGNFMGMGAYTRANAEVCLLGVTPGFKAKAQIRAHNVHQIIEAPFEGHSKKPDETRRRIVELLGDVPRLEMFARQRADGWDAWGNEAPEA
;
A
#
# COMPACT_ATOMS: atom_id res chain seq x y z
N MET A 1 1.51 0.05 -4.98
CA MET A 1 0.67 -1.05 -5.49
C MET A 1 0.68 -2.18 -4.48
N TRP A 2 -0.48 -2.52 -3.90
CA TRP A 2 -0.57 -3.67 -3.00
C TRP A 2 -0.44 -4.99 -3.78
N ALA A 3 0.33 -5.92 -3.24
CA ALA A 3 0.50 -7.25 -3.79
C ALA A 3 0.54 -8.31 -2.67
N THR A 4 0.10 -9.52 -3.00
CA THR A 4 0.41 -10.72 -2.21
C THR A 4 1.83 -11.19 -2.57
N PHE A 5 2.54 -11.80 -1.63
CA PHE A 5 3.91 -12.28 -1.89
C PHE A 5 4.03 -13.21 -3.11
N PRO A 6 3.11 -14.17 -3.34
CA PRO A 6 3.16 -15.03 -4.54
C PRO A 6 2.98 -14.27 -5.86
N ASN A 7 2.36 -13.09 -5.83
CA ASN A 7 2.04 -12.31 -7.03
C ASN A 7 2.94 -11.08 -7.21
N ILE A 8 4.04 -10.94 -6.47
CA ILE A 8 4.96 -9.80 -6.61
C ILE A 8 5.49 -9.68 -8.04
N ALA A 9 5.88 -10.80 -8.67
CA ALA A 9 6.39 -10.78 -10.04
C ALA A 9 5.37 -10.23 -11.03
N GLU A 10 4.11 -10.63 -10.92
CA GLU A 10 3.03 -10.11 -11.78
C GLU A 10 2.72 -8.64 -11.48
N ALA A 11 2.74 -8.23 -10.21
CA ALA A 11 2.55 -6.83 -9.85
C ALA A 11 3.66 -5.94 -10.42
N ILE A 12 4.91 -6.41 -10.45
CA ILE A 12 6.03 -5.69 -11.08
C ILE A 12 5.81 -5.57 -12.59
N LYS A 13 5.40 -6.64 -13.27
CA LYS A 13 5.08 -6.58 -14.71
C LYS A 13 3.97 -5.56 -15.02
N VAL A 14 2.94 -5.47 -14.17
CA VAL A 14 1.89 -4.46 -14.30
C VAL A 14 2.44 -3.04 -14.11
N MET A 15 3.29 -2.82 -13.10
CA MET A 15 3.96 -1.53 -12.90
C MET A 15 4.75 -1.12 -14.15
N GLU A 16 5.54 -2.04 -14.70
CA GLU A 16 6.35 -1.81 -15.91
C GLU A 16 5.48 -1.50 -17.13
N ALA A 17 4.40 -2.28 -17.34
CA ALA A 17 3.45 -2.05 -18.42
C ALA A 17 2.73 -0.70 -18.31
N TRP A 18 2.55 -0.18 -17.10
CA TRP A 18 1.98 1.15 -16.84
C TRP A 18 3.03 2.27 -16.87
N GLY A 19 4.29 1.96 -17.21
CA GLY A 19 5.36 2.95 -17.33
C GLY A 19 6.02 3.34 -16.01
N PHE A 20 5.81 2.57 -14.93
CA PHE A 20 6.50 2.77 -13.65
C PHE A 20 7.72 1.85 -13.55
N THR A 21 8.82 2.38 -13.01
CA THR A 21 9.97 1.59 -12.59
C THR A 21 9.80 1.17 -11.13
N TYR A 22 9.72 -0.13 -10.85
CA TYR A 22 9.74 -0.66 -9.48
C TYR A 22 11.03 -0.24 -8.76
N LYS A 23 10.92 0.12 -7.47
CA LYS A 23 12.07 0.54 -6.63
C LYS A 23 12.24 -0.31 -5.39
N THR A 24 11.18 -0.48 -4.61
CA THR A 24 11.23 -1.18 -3.32
C THR A 24 9.80 -1.43 -2.82
N ALA A 25 9.64 -2.01 -1.64
CA ALA A 25 8.40 -1.91 -0.88
C ALA A 25 8.27 -0.50 -0.27
N ALA A 26 7.18 0.21 -0.58
CA ALA A 26 6.78 1.42 0.13
C ALA A 26 6.42 1.08 1.58
N PHE A 27 5.61 0.02 1.75
CA PHE A 27 5.13 -0.42 3.04
C PHE A 27 5.04 -1.94 3.11
N VAL A 28 5.22 -2.49 4.31
CA VAL A 28 4.94 -3.88 4.64
C VAL A 28 3.98 -3.87 5.82
N TRP A 29 2.75 -4.32 5.57
CA TRP A 29 1.72 -4.41 6.60
C TRP A 29 1.84 -5.75 7.33
N VAL A 30 2.29 -5.71 8.57
CA VAL A 30 2.24 -6.84 9.51
C VAL A 30 0.87 -6.82 10.18
N LYS A 31 0.04 -7.82 9.86
CA LYS A 31 -1.32 -7.92 10.39
C LYS A 31 -1.26 -8.27 11.87
N LYS A 32 -1.92 -7.45 12.69
CA LYS A 32 -2.05 -7.70 14.13
C LYS A 32 -3.39 -8.36 14.45
N ASN A 33 -3.42 -9.16 15.50
CA ASN A 33 -4.65 -9.70 16.06
C ASN A 33 -5.31 -8.64 16.94
N ARG A 34 -6.59 -8.35 16.68
CA ARG A 34 -7.35 -7.33 17.41
C ARG A 34 -7.52 -7.64 18.89
N LYS A 35 -7.51 -8.92 19.29
CA LYS A 35 -7.80 -9.35 20.67
C LYS A 35 -6.61 -9.23 21.62
N ASN A 36 -5.40 -9.54 21.15
CA ASN A 36 -4.23 -9.67 22.03
C ASN A 36 -2.98 -8.91 21.55
N GLY A 37 -3.07 -8.17 20.43
CA GLY A 37 -1.95 -7.40 19.89
C GLY A 37 -0.80 -8.25 19.31
N GLY A 38 -0.90 -9.57 19.33
CA GLY A 38 0.05 -10.47 18.66
C GLY A 38 -0.09 -10.40 17.14
N ASN A 39 0.74 -11.14 16.41
CA ASN A 39 0.61 -11.23 14.96
C ASN A 39 -0.60 -12.09 14.59
N PHE A 40 -1.38 -11.63 13.61
CA PHE A 40 -2.42 -12.42 12.98
C PHE A 40 -1.79 -13.57 12.21
N MET A 41 -2.28 -14.79 12.41
CA MET A 41 -1.75 -15.99 11.76
C MET A 41 -2.69 -16.40 10.64
N GLY A 42 -2.37 -15.99 9.41
CA GLY A 42 -3.09 -16.40 8.22
C GLY A 42 -2.65 -17.75 7.68
N MET A 43 -3.39 -18.22 6.68
CA MET A 43 -3.04 -19.41 5.91
C MET A 43 -1.88 -19.11 4.96
N GLY A 44 -1.09 -20.12 4.65
CA GLY A 44 -0.02 -20.03 3.66
C GLY A 44 0.54 -21.41 3.35
N ALA A 45 1.00 -21.61 2.11
CA ALA A 45 1.43 -22.90 1.60
C ALA A 45 2.78 -23.37 2.19
N TYR A 46 3.69 -22.42 2.48
CA TYR A 46 5.06 -22.72 2.92
C TYR A 46 5.36 -22.18 4.32
N THR A 47 4.86 -20.97 4.63
CA THR A 47 4.92 -20.35 5.95
C THR A 47 3.57 -19.77 6.32
N ARG A 48 3.31 -19.52 7.62
CA ARG A 48 2.08 -18.86 8.06
C ARG A 48 2.12 -17.40 7.63
N ALA A 49 1.26 -17.03 6.68
CA ALA A 49 1.25 -15.69 6.12
C ALA A 49 0.61 -14.69 7.09
N ASN A 50 1.34 -13.64 7.44
CA ASN A 50 0.86 -12.58 8.33
C ASN A 50 1.10 -11.17 7.79
N ALA A 51 1.73 -11.04 6.61
CA ALA A 51 2.07 -9.75 6.03
C ALA A 51 1.56 -9.57 4.60
N GLU A 52 1.35 -8.32 4.20
CA GLU A 52 1.11 -7.89 2.81
C GLU A 52 2.08 -6.79 2.43
N VAL A 53 2.52 -6.73 1.17
CA VAL A 53 3.47 -5.74 0.68
C VAL A 53 2.78 -4.70 -0.19
N CYS A 54 3.16 -3.43 -0.02
CA CYS A 54 2.83 -2.35 -0.92
C CYS A 54 4.10 -1.94 -1.68
N LEU A 55 4.17 -2.26 -2.96
CA LEU A 55 5.30 -1.94 -3.84
C LEU A 55 5.29 -0.45 -4.20
N LEU A 56 6.48 0.15 -4.22
CA LEU A 56 6.76 1.51 -4.68
C LEU A 56 7.33 1.44 -6.10
N GLY A 57 6.63 2.11 -7.02
CA GLY A 57 7.12 2.38 -8.37
C GLY A 57 7.14 3.88 -8.60
N VAL A 58 8.03 4.34 -9.47
CA VAL A 58 8.17 5.76 -9.82
C VAL A 58 8.17 5.94 -11.33
N THR A 59 7.75 7.10 -11.80
CA THR A 59 7.84 7.47 -13.21
C THR A 59 9.30 7.72 -13.62
N PRO A 60 9.63 7.59 -14.92
CA PRO A 60 10.93 7.98 -15.44
C PRO A 60 11.28 9.43 -15.05
N GLY A 61 12.51 9.65 -14.59
CA GLY A 61 12.97 10.98 -14.17
C GLY A 61 12.51 11.43 -12.77
N PHE A 62 11.76 10.62 -12.02
CA PHE A 62 11.41 10.95 -10.64
C PHE A 62 12.67 11.11 -9.75
N LYS A 63 12.82 12.29 -9.14
CA LYS A 63 13.98 12.64 -8.30
C LYS A 63 13.61 12.57 -6.81
N ALA A 64 13.88 11.44 -6.17
CA ALA A 64 13.52 11.21 -4.75
C ALA A 64 13.98 12.34 -3.81
N LYS A 65 15.21 12.83 -3.95
CA LYS A 65 15.75 13.93 -3.12
C LYS A 65 14.95 15.24 -3.20
N ALA A 66 14.21 15.46 -4.29
CA ALA A 66 13.40 16.67 -4.48
C ALA A 66 11.93 16.47 -4.09
N GLN A 67 11.45 15.22 -4.08
CA GLN A 67 10.03 14.89 -3.95
C GLN A 67 9.66 14.34 -2.57
N ILE A 68 10.59 13.64 -1.90
CA ILE A 68 10.35 13.11 -0.55
C ILE A 68 10.41 14.26 0.46
N ARG A 69 9.34 14.43 1.23
CA ARG A 69 9.17 15.49 2.24
C ARG A 69 9.54 15.03 3.65
N ALA A 70 9.41 13.74 3.92
CA ALA A 70 9.64 13.15 5.24
C ALA A 70 10.53 11.91 5.13
N HIS A 71 11.59 11.86 5.93
CA HIS A 71 12.54 10.74 6.00
C HIS A 71 12.34 9.83 7.21
N ASN A 72 11.40 10.19 8.09
CA ASN A 72 10.97 9.45 9.27
C ASN A 72 9.76 8.54 9.00
N VAL A 73 9.27 8.46 7.75
CA VAL A 73 8.17 7.55 7.40
C VAL A 73 8.71 6.12 7.37
N HIS A 74 8.30 5.32 8.34
CA HIS A 74 8.72 3.92 8.45
C HIS A 74 7.94 3.01 7.48
N GLN A 75 8.61 1.98 6.96
CA GLN A 75 8.03 1.02 6.03
C GLN A 75 7.07 0.01 6.71
N ILE A 76 7.33 -0.37 7.96
CA ILE A 76 6.49 -1.33 8.69
C ILE A 76 5.21 -0.66 9.17
N ILE A 77 4.07 -1.21 8.78
CA ILE A 77 2.75 -0.85 9.31
C ILE A 77 2.27 -2.03 10.16
N GLU A 78 2.06 -1.80 11.45
CA GLU A 78 1.45 -2.78 12.36
C GLU A 78 0.00 -2.36 12.62
N ALA A 79 -0.94 -3.03 11.96
CA ALA A 79 -2.35 -2.68 12.07
C ALA A 79 -3.22 -3.95 12.11
N PRO A 80 -4.36 -3.93 12.81
CA PRO A 80 -5.25 -5.09 12.87
C PRO A 80 -5.84 -5.41 11.50
N PHE A 81 -6.11 -6.69 11.25
CA PHE A 81 -6.94 -7.09 10.11
C PHE A 81 -8.40 -6.70 10.37
N GLU A 82 -8.97 -5.89 9.49
CA GLU A 82 -10.32 -5.32 9.65
C GLU A 82 -11.36 -5.88 8.65
N GLY A 83 -10.97 -6.83 7.80
CA GLY A 83 -11.86 -7.46 6.83
C GLY A 83 -11.16 -7.77 5.52
N HIS A 84 -11.80 -8.64 4.72
CA HIS A 84 -11.25 -9.06 3.44
C HIS A 84 -10.98 -7.85 2.53
N SER A 85 -9.73 -7.74 2.09
CA SER A 85 -9.25 -6.68 1.19
C SER A 85 -9.38 -5.26 1.74
N LYS A 86 -9.59 -5.05 3.05
CA LYS A 86 -9.46 -3.72 3.69
C LYS A 86 -7.99 -3.51 4.10
N LYS A 87 -7.34 -2.54 3.46
CA LYS A 87 -5.96 -2.13 3.76
C LYS A 87 -5.97 -1.11 4.91
N PRO A 88 -4.90 -0.97 5.70
CA PRO A 88 -4.88 -0.05 6.83
C PRO A 88 -4.92 1.41 6.37
N ASP A 89 -5.79 2.21 6.98
CA ASP A 89 -5.95 3.65 6.65
C ASP A 89 -4.67 4.46 6.90
N GLU A 90 -3.81 3.97 7.79
CA GLU A 90 -2.46 4.53 8.03
C GLU A 90 -1.61 4.60 6.75
N THR A 91 -1.81 3.69 5.79
CA THR A 91 -1.07 3.75 4.51
C THR A 91 -1.31 5.07 3.79
N ARG A 92 -2.56 5.54 3.73
CA ARG A 92 -2.88 6.83 3.07
C ARG A 92 -2.19 7.99 3.79
N ARG A 93 -2.27 8.01 5.12
CA ARG A 93 -1.64 9.04 5.97
C ARG A 93 -0.13 9.10 5.77
N ARG A 94 0.54 7.94 5.77
CA ARG A 94 2.00 7.87 5.55
C ARG A 94 2.40 8.26 4.13
N ILE A 95 1.56 8.02 3.12
CA ILE A 95 1.81 8.53 1.75
C ILE A 95 1.76 10.06 1.72
N VAL A 96 0.78 10.67 2.39
CA VAL A 96 0.67 12.13 2.52
C VAL A 96 1.86 12.70 3.29
N GLU A 97 2.29 12.07 4.38
CA GLU A 97 3.50 12.48 5.11
C GLU A 97 4.75 12.41 4.22
N LEU A 98 4.89 11.32 3.45
CA LEU A 98 6.05 11.07 2.59
C LEU A 98 6.19 12.07 1.43
N LEU A 99 5.08 12.43 0.77
CA LEU A 99 5.08 13.21 -0.47
C LEU A 99 4.48 14.61 -0.33
N GLY A 100 3.79 14.89 0.78
CA GLY A 100 3.07 16.14 1.02
C GLY A 100 1.66 16.17 0.43
N ASP A 101 1.11 17.39 0.37
CA ASP A 101 -0.21 17.62 -0.20
C ASP A 101 -0.18 17.71 -1.74
N VAL A 102 -0.38 16.59 -2.43
CA VAL A 102 -0.32 16.47 -3.91
C VAL A 102 -1.55 15.72 -4.42
N PRO A 103 -1.93 15.85 -5.71
CA PRO A 103 -3.03 15.05 -6.26
C PRO A 103 -2.79 13.54 -6.11
N ARG A 104 -3.83 12.79 -5.72
CA ARG A 104 -3.75 11.36 -5.40
C ARG A 104 -4.97 10.61 -5.89
N LEU A 105 -4.74 9.47 -6.52
CA LEU A 105 -5.77 8.53 -6.96
C LEU A 105 -5.60 7.18 -6.25
N GLU A 106 -6.69 6.67 -5.69
CA GLU A 106 -6.80 5.29 -5.24
C GLU A 106 -7.64 4.47 -6.23
N MET A 107 -6.99 3.52 -6.89
CA MET A 107 -7.64 2.59 -7.82
C MET A 107 -8.15 1.34 -7.10
N PHE A 108 -9.27 0.81 -7.59
CA PHE A 108 -10.03 -0.30 -7.00
C PHE A 108 -10.53 0.02 -5.58
N ALA A 109 -10.80 1.31 -5.33
CA ALA A 109 -11.31 1.79 -4.06
C ALA A 109 -12.75 1.30 -3.83
N ARG A 110 -13.07 1.01 -2.57
CA ARG A 110 -14.44 0.70 -2.08
C ARG A 110 -14.94 1.72 -1.05
N GLN A 111 -14.11 2.71 -0.76
CA GLN A 111 -14.34 3.77 0.22
C GLN A 111 -13.66 5.03 -0.31
N ARG A 112 -14.22 6.19 0.02
CA ARG A 112 -13.55 7.48 -0.20
C ARG A 112 -12.69 7.83 1.01
N ALA A 113 -11.60 8.53 0.75
CA ALA A 113 -10.75 9.13 1.77
C ALA A 113 -10.55 10.60 1.42
N ASP A 114 -10.60 11.47 2.43
CA ASP A 114 -10.44 12.90 2.22
C ASP A 114 -9.11 13.22 1.53
N GLY A 115 -9.16 14.04 0.47
CA GLY A 115 -8.00 14.40 -0.35
C GLY A 115 -7.52 13.31 -1.32
N TRP A 116 -8.31 12.23 -1.53
CA TRP A 116 -8.04 11.19 -2.52
C TRP A 116 -9.18 11.10 -3.53
N ASP A 117 -8.84 11.12 -4.81
CA ASP A 117 -9.73 10.64 -5.85
C ASP A 117 -9.89 9.12 -5.71
N ALA A 118 -11.11 8.63 -5.85
CA ALA A 118 -11.44 7.21 -5.77
C ALA A 118 -11.93 6.72 -7.13
N TRP A 119 -11.33 5.63 -7.62
CA TRP A 119 -11.75 4.97 -8.86
C TRP A 119 -11.91 3.47 -8.62
N GLY A 120 -13.01 2.89 -9.08
CA GLY A 120 -13.29 1.47 -8.97
C GLY A 120 -14.77 1.17 -9.19
N ASN A 121 -15.10 -0.08 -9.52
CA ASN A 121 -16.49 -0.48 -9.78
C ASN A 121 -17.40 -0.37 -8.55
N GLU A 122 -16.81 -0.38 -7.35
CA GLU A 122 -17.50 -0.23 -6.07
C GLU A 122 -17.12 1.09 -5.37
N ALA A 123 -16.53 2.04 -6.10
CA ALA A 123 -16.20 3.34 -5.53
C ALA A 123 -17.49 4.14 -5.29
N PRO A 124 -17.65 4.78 -4.11
CA PRO A 124 -18.79 5.67 -3.86
C PRO A 124 -18.87 6.80 -4.88
N GLU A 125 -20.08 7.31 -5.16
CA GLU A 125 -20.26 8.52 -5.97
C GLU A 125 -19.49 9.71 -5.38
N ALA A 126 -19.10 10.63 -6.26
CA ALA A 126 -18.24 11.77 -5.93
C ALA A 126 -18.99 12.87 -5.19
#